data_AF-A0A1G9PW08-F1
#
_entry.id   AF-A0A1G9PW08-F1
#
_cell.length_a   1.000
_cell.length_b   1.000
_cell.length_c   1.000
_cell.angle_alpha   90.00
_cell.angle_beta   90.00
_cell.angle_gamma   90.00
#
_symmetry.space_group_name_H-M   'P 1'
#
loop_
_entity.id
_entity.type
_entity.pdbx_description
1 polymer ?
#
loop_
_entity_poly.entity_id
_entity_poly.type
_entity_poly.pdbx_seq_one_letter_code
_entity_poly.pdbx_strand_id
1 'polypeptide(L)'
;MVEAFVISHFDWDHWGGLKYLSKLSKVPQDLSSSTLYYPRMPKLIPTGLLAMLGGLGGTGSAALDLHHSLKNLLRTGETLSLCPLTAESKPIELAGEKFEVIWPPREIGKSFSRRLHGAVEAVEDLAARLKEDGYPELQRNLDFGSLATEFLADLEINDDVDADSSQPAPKNNELESSFEDERGDDDYESAGERWSEQDDELTPPALLSLPLAWHDEYKKVLKRIRRANNDLSLVLASETGGIVCFGDIGGPALREALISLKDRHFGVMLAPHHGTHPFPPGMPSSRWCIAQGGPDHGPQWKKIHSAQPHKSHRCWNTHYELEFTKRRPAL
;
A
#
# COMPACT_ATOMS: atom_id res chain seq x y z
N MET A 1 -12.48 -19.57 -11.07
CA MET A 1 -11.42 -19.85 -10.10
C MET A 1 -10.58 -18.59 -10.00
N VAL A 2 -10.16 -18.18 -8.80
CA VAL A 2 -9.26 -17.04 -8.64
C VAL A 2 -7.84 -17.60 -8.62
N GLU A 3 -7.02 -17.23 -9.61
CA GLU A 3 -5.65 -17.74 -9.72
C GLU A 3 -4.68 -17.02 -8.78
N ALA A 4 -4.92 -15.74 -8.53
CA ALA A 4 -4.05 -14.93 -7.69
C ALA A 4 -4.80 -13.78 -7.02
N PHE A 5 -4.28 -13.39 -5.87
CA PHE A 5 -4.60 -12.14 -5.21
C PHE A 5 -3.35 -11.27 -5.27
N VAL A 6 -3.52 -9.99 -5.60
CA VAL A 6 -2.45 -9.00 -5.57
C VAL A 6 -2.89 -7.89 -4.63
N ILE A 7 -2.10 -7.65 -3.59
CA ILE A 7 -2.33 -6.56 -2.65
C ILE A 7 -1.24 -5.52 -2.89
N SER A 8 -1.65 -4.26 -3.08
CA SER A 8 -0.71 -3.16 -3.33
C SER A 8 0.07 -2.82 -2.04
N HIS A 9 -0.60 -2.73 -0.90
CA HIS A 9 -0.03 -2.50 0.43
C HIS A 9 -1.04 -2.89 1.51
N PHE A 10 -0.63 -2.78 2.78
CA PHE A 10 -1.36 -3.38 3.90
C PHE A 10 -2.46 -2.49 4.53
N ASP A 11 -2.86 -1.39 3.90
CA ASP A 11 -3.99 -0.61 4.41
C ASP A 11 -5.31 -1.36 4.20
N TRP A 12 -6.21 -1.21 5.19
CA TRP A 12 -7.43 -2.00 5.31
C TRP A 12 -8.33 -1.94 4.06
N ASP A 13 -8.39 -0.82 3.37
CA ASP A 13 -9.20 -0.62 2.17
C ASP A 13 -8.67 -1.36 0.93
N HIS A 14 -7.41 -1.82 0.94
CA HIS A 14 -6.81 -2.58 -0.16
C HIS A 14 -7.01 -4.10 -0.04
N TRP A 15 -7.27 -4.62 1.15
CA TRP A 15 -7.45 -6.06 1.37
C TRP A 15 -8.68 -6.43 2.20
N GLY A 16 -9.34 -5.47 2.86
CA GLY A 16 -10.50 -5.69 3.72
C GLY A 16 -11.68 -6.35 3.01
N GLY A 17 -11.77 -6.20 1.68
CA GLY A 17 -12.68 -6.96 0.81
C GLY A 17 -12.57 -8.48 1.00
N LEU A 18 -11.38 -9.01 1.29
CA LEU A 18 -11.16 -10.45 1.54
C LEU A 18 -11.86 -10.92 2.82
N LYS A 19 -11.96 -10.05 3.84
CA LYS A 19 -12.73 -10.34 5.07
C LYS A 19 -14.23 -10.42 4.78
N TYR A 20 -14.73 -9.65 3.83
CA TYR A 20 -16.12 -9.76 3.40
C TYR A 20 -16.35 -10.99 2.51
N LEU A 21 -15.40 -11.30 1.64
CA LEU A 21 -15.46 -12.50 0.80
C LEU A 21 -15.63 -13.76 1.65
N SER A 22 -14.85 -13.91 2.73
CA SER A 22 -14.94 -15.07 3.64
C SER A 22 -16.29 -15.20 4.34
N LYS A 23 -17.00 -14.08 4.56
CA LYS A 23 -18.35 -14.07 5.14
C LYS A 23 -19.45 -14.35 4.12
N LEU A 24 -19.27 -13.90 2.88
CA LEU A 24 -20.23 -14.07 1.79
C LEU A 24 -20.24 -15.50 1.24
N SER A 25 -19.08 -16.16 1.23
CA SER A 25 -18.93 -17.51 0.73
C SER A 25 -19.38 -18.54 1.78
N LYS A 26 -20.65 -18.96 1.74
CA LYS A 26 -21.11 -20.20 2.42
C LYS A 26 -20.46 -21.47 1.84
N VAL A 27 -19.72 -21.37 0.75
CA VAL A 27 -18.99 -22.45 0.09
C VAL A 27 -17.53 -22.04 0.04
N PRO A 28 -16.61 -22.78 0.69
CA PRO A 28 -15.20 -22.51 0.56
C PRO A 28 -14.82 -22.54 -0.92
N GLN A 29 -14.21 -21.46 -1.40
CA GLN A 29 -13.65 -21.39 -2.75
C GLN A 29 -12.45 -22.34 -2.78
N ASP A 30 -12.28 -23.07 -3.89
CA ASP A 30 -11.01 -23.76 -4.12
C ASP A 30 -9.96 -22.70 -4.45
N LEU A 31 -9.18 -22.34 -3.42
CA LEU A 31 -8.04 -21.41 -3.49
C LEU A 31 -6.73 -22.16 -3.28
N SER A 32 -6.75 -23.49 -3.34
CA SER A 32 -5.59 -24.36 -3.08
C SER A 32 -4.42 -24.13 -4.03
N SER A 33 -4.68 -23.50 -5.17
CA SER A 33 -3.69 -23.10 -6.18
C SER A 33 -3.51 -21.57 -6.30
N SER A 34 -4.17 -20.79 -5.44
CA SER A 34 -4.06 -19.35 -5.49
C SER A 34 -2.75 -18.85 -4.88
N THR A 35 -2.15 -17.85 -5.50
CA THR A 35 -0.98 -17.14 -4.97
C THR A 35 -1.38 -15.76 -4.45
N LEU A 36 -0.87 -15.37 -3.29
CA LEU A 36 -0.95 -14.00 -2.78
C LEU A 36 0.36 -13.29 -3.07
N TYR A 37 0.30 -12.32 -3.97
CA TYR A 37 1.36 -11.37 -4.25
C TYR A 37 1.20 -10.12 -3.39
N TYR A 38 2.28 -9.67 -2.76
CA TYR A 38 2.30 -8.51 -1.86
C TYR A 38 3.68 -7.83 -1.88
N PRO A 39 3.81 -6.54 -1.54
CA PRO A 39 5.11 -5.88 -1.49
C PRO A 39 5.99 -6.52 -0.42
N ARG A 40 7.20 -6.94 -0.81
CA ARG A 40 8.23 -7.34 0.15
C ARG A 40 8.74 -6.11 0.88
N MET A 41 8.82 -6.21 2.19
CA MET A 41 9.39 -5.15 3.00
C MET A 41 10.93 -5.12 2.85
N PRO A 42 11.56 -3.93 2.76
CA PRO A 42 13.01 -3.82 2.76
C PRO A 42 13.64 -4.38 4.05
N LYS A 43 14.79 -5.06 3.94
CA LYS A 43 15.46 -5.82 5.02
C LYS A 43 15.76 -5.04 6.31
N LEU A 44 15.76 -3.72 6.26
CA LEU A 44 16.24 -2.85 7.35
C LEU A 44 15.14 -2.48 8.35
N ILE A 45 13.90 -2.91 8.16
CA ILE A 45 12.79 -2.52 9.01
C ILE A 45 12.33 -3.75 9.75
N PRO A 46 12.10 -3.70 11.08
CA PRO A 46 11.40 -4.76 11.80
C PRO A 46 10.08 -5.02 11.08
N THR A 47 10.05 -6.11 10.30
CA THR A 47 9.21 -6.29 9.11
C THR A 47 7.71 -6.29 9.43
N GLY A 48 7.34 -6.52 10.68
CA GLY A 48 5.97 -6.54 11.17
C GLY A 48 5.41 -5.18 11.54
N LEU A 49 6.25 -4.20 11.86
CA LEU A 49 5.71 -2.94 12.37
C LEU A 49 4.92 -2.21 11.27
N LEU A 50 5.48 -2.08 10.07
CA LEU A 50 4.79 -1.43 8.95
C LEU A 50 3.65 -2.27 8.37
N ALA A 51 3.83 -3.59 8.27
CA ALA A 51 2.79 -4.49 7.77
C ALA A 51 1.56 -4.57 8.70
N MET A 52 1.70 -4.21 9.98
CA MET A 52 0.65 -4.38 10.98
C MET A 52 -0.07 -3.10 11.38
N LEU A 53 0.58 -1.95 11.26
CA LEU A 53 0.02 -0.69 11.76
C LEU A 53 -1.01 0.00 10.83
N GLY A 54 -1.27 -0.55 9.65
CA GLY A 54 -2.34 -0.10 8.72
C GLY A 54 -3.75 -0.63 9.06
N GLY A 55 -3.88 -1.57 10.00
CA GLY A 55 -5.15 -2.27 10.28
C GLY A 55 -5.59 -2.14 11.73
N LEU A 56 -6.50 -1.20 11.99
CA LEU A 56 -7.09 -0.98 13.32
C LEU A 56 -8.44 -1.71 13.51
N GLY A 57 -8.68 -2.75 12.70
CA GLY A 57 -9.82 -3.66 12.84
C GLY A 57 -9.43 -4.99 13.49
N GLY A 58 -10.40 -5.64 14.14
CA GLY A 58 -10.28 -7.04 14.59
C GLY A 58 -9.21 -7.28 15.65
N THR A 59 -8.03 -7.72 15.20
CA THR A 59 -6.87 -8.07 16.04
C THR A 59 -5.97 -6.89 16.38
N GLY A 60 -6.20 -5.72 15.77
CA GLY A 60 -5.32 -4.56 15.92
C GLY A 60 -4.07 -4.61 15.03
N SER A 61 -4.05 -5.53 14.05
CA SER A 61 -3.02 -5.65 13.02
C SER A 61 -3.60 -5.95 11.65
N ALA A 62 -3.18 -5.19 10.63
CA ALA A 62 -3.54 -5.44 9.24
C ALA A 62 -3.06 -6.80 8.73
N ALA A 63 -1.77 -7.11 8.86
CA ALA A 63 -1.22 -8.37 8.35
C ALA A 63 -1.88 -9.61 9.00
N LEU A 64 -2.24 -9.54 10.28
CA LEU A 64 -2.92 -10.65 10.95
C LEU A 64 -4.39 -10.73 10.57
N ASP A 65 -5.10 -9.62 10.52
CA ASP A 65 -6.47 -9.64 10.04
C ASP A 65 -6.53 -10.14 8.60
N LEU A 66 -5.55 -9.79 7.76
CA LEU A 66 -5.36 -10.35 6.43
C LEU A 66 -5.10 -11.85 6.50
N HIS A 67 -4.11 -12.29 7.28
CA HIS A 67 -3.81 -13.72 7.46
C HIS A 67 -5.03 -14.51 7.93
N HIS A 68 -5.75 -14.03 8.93
CA HIS A 68 -6.99 -14.65 9.42
C HIS A 68 -8.08 -14.64 8.36
N SER A 69 -8.22 -13.54 7.60
CA SER A 69 -9.19 -13.46 6.50
C SER A 69 -8.89 -14.48 5.42
N LEU A 70 -7.61 -14.65 5.07
CA LEU A 70 -7.13 -15.65 4.11
C LEU A 70 -7.33 -17.07 4.63
N LYS A 71 -6.94 -17.34 5.89
CA LYS A 71 -7.14 -18.65 6.53
C LYS A 71 -8.61 -19.05 6.56
N ASN A 72 -9.51 -18.09 6.76
CA ASN A 72 -10.96 -18.33 6.74
C ASN A 72 -11.52 -18.56 5.32
N LEU A 73 -10.79 -18.16 4.26
CA LEU A 73 -11.14 -18.46 2.88
C LEU A 73 -10.72 -19.87 2.45
N LEU A 74 -9.65 -20.41 3.04
CA LEU A 74 -9.08 -21.72 2.72
C LEU A 74 -9.88 -22.87 3.36
N ARG A 75 -9.95 -24.02 2.68
CA ARG A 75 -10.45 -25.27 3.32
C ARG A 75 -9.40 -25.83 4.27
N THR A 76 -9.85 -26.68 5.21
CA THR A 76 -8.95 -27.43 6.09
C THR A 76 -7.92 -28.22 5.26
N GLY A 77 -6.64 -27.89 5.46
CA GLY A 77 -5.52 -28.53 4.77
C GLY A 77 -5.07 -27.83 3.48
N GLU A 78 -5.80 -26.82 3.00
CA GLU A 78 -5.33 -25.96 1.91
C GLU A 78 -4.34 -24.91 2.43
N THR A 79 -3.40 -24.54 1.57
CA THR A 79 -2.41 -23.51 1.82
C THR A 79 -2.45 -22.50 0.68
N LEU A 80 -2.38 -21.22 1.01
CA LEU A 80 -2.17 -20.16 0.02
C LEU A 80 -0.66 -20.00 -0.19
N SER A 81 -0.21 -19.97 -1.44
CA SER A 81 1.19 -19.61 -1.73
C SER A 81 1.37 -18.11 -1.46
N LEU A 82 2.39 -17.75 -0.69
CA LEU A 82 2.71 -16.36 -0.37
C LEU A 82 3.94 -15.95 -1.17
N CYS A 83 3.81 -14.92 -2.01
CA CYS A 83 4.90 -14.48 -2.89
C CYS A 83 5.20 -12.99 -2.64
N PRO A 84 6.17 -12.66 -1.76
CA PRO A 84 6.62 -11.30 -1.56
C PRO A 84 7.36 -10.80 -2.81
N LEU A 85 7.04 -9.59 -3.27
CA LEU A 85 7.56 -9.02 -4.50
C LEU A 85 8.42 -7.78 -4.26
N THR A 86 9.54 -7.70 -4.97
CA THR A 86 10.37 -6.49 -5.09
C THR A 86 10.59 -6.15 -6.56
N ALA A 87 11.14 -4.97 -6.85
CA ALA A 87 11.52 -4.55 -8.19
C ALA A 87 12.53 -5.51 -8.87
N GLU A 88 13.25 -6.31 -8.09
CA GLU A 88 14.20 -7.33 -8.55
C GLU A 88 13.56 -8.72 -8.70
N SER A 89 12.28 -8.89 -8.35
CA SER A 89 11.54 -10.13 -8.59
C SER A 89 11.43 -10.40 -10.10
N LYS A 90 11.40 -11.69 -10.47
CA LYS A 90 11.05 -12.10 -11.83
C LYS A 90 9.62 -11.61 -12.16
N PRO A 91 9.31 -11.28 -13.43
CA PRO A 91 7.96 -10.96 -13.84
C PRO A 91 6.99 -12.07 -13.45
N ILE A 92 5.82 -11.68 -12.94
CA ILE A 92 4.74 -12.62 -12.58
C ILE A 92 3.77 -12.75 -13.74
N GLU A 93 3.15 -13.92 -13.90
CA GLU A 93 2.14 -14.16 -14.92
C GLU A 93 0.74 -14.12 -14.31
N LEU A 94 -0.11 -13.22 -14.79
CA LEU A 94 -1.49 -13.07 -14.33
C LEU A 94 -2.40 -13.02 -15.56
N ALA A 95 -3.40 -13.90 -15.62
CA ALA A 95 -4.36 -13.96 -16.73
C ALA A 95 -3.72 -14.04 -18.13
N GLY A 96 -2.57 -14.73 -18.25
CA GLY A 96 -1.82 -14.90 -19.50
C GLY A 96 -0.97 -13.69 -19.91
N GLU A 97 -0.79 -12.72 -19.02
CA GLU A 97 0.05 -11.55 -19.23
C GLU A 97 1.16 -11.47 -18.18
N LYS A 98 2.35 -11.01 -18.60
CA LYS A 98 3.49 -10.80 -17.71
C LYS A 98 3.50 -9.40 -17.12
N PHE A 99 3.75 -9.34 -15.82
CA PHE A 99 3.82 -8.12 -15.04
C PHE A 99 5.20 -7.98 -14.41
N GLU A 100 5.88 -6.89 -14.76
CA GLU A 100 7.09 -6.43 -14.10
C GLU A 100 6.71 -5.78 -12.76
N VAL A 101 7.50 -6.07 -11.74
CA VAL A 101 7.44 -5.34 -10.48
C VAL A 101 8.35 -4.13 -10.60
N ILE A 102 7.79 -2.94 -10.42
CA ILE A 102 8.51 -1.67 -10.57
C ILE A 102 8.99 -1.14 -9.22
N TRP A 103 8.23 -1.43 -8.16
CA TRP A 103 8.46 -0.97 -6.79
C TRP A 103 7.74 -1.92 -5.82
N PRO A 104 8.21 -2.12 -4.57
CA PRO A 104 9.40 -1.54 -3.92
C PRO A 104 10.72 -2.25 -4.27
N PRO A 105 11.88 -1.59 -4.18
CA PRO A 105 13.17 -2.27 -4.31
C PRO A 105 13.47 -3.11 -3.08
N ARG A 106 14.33 -4.12 -3.22
CA ARG A 106 14.78 -4.95 -2.09
C ARG A 106 15.58 -4.15 -1.06
N GLU A 107 16.34 -3.17 -1.55
CA GLU A 107 17.14 -2.26 -0.75
C GLU A 107 16.72 -0.82 -1.05
N ILE A 108 16.53 -0.04 0.01
CA ILE A 108 16.09 1.35 -0.06
C ILE A 108 17.23 2.29 0.30
N GLY A 109 17.22 3.49 -0.30
CA GLY A 109 18.20 4.54 0.01
C GLY A 109 18.16 4.99 1.48
N LYS A 110 19.28 5.57 1.96
CA LYS A 110 19.42 6.01 3.37
C LYS A 110 18.32 6.98 3.82
N SER A 111 17.92 7.91 2.97
CA SER A 111 16.87 8.89 3.27
C SER A 111 15.52 8.23 3.49
N PHE A 112 15.13 7.33 2.58
CA PHE A 112 13.89 6.57 2.67
C PHE A 112 13.90 5.62 3.88
N SER A 113 15.03 4.94 4.12
CA SER A 113 15.24 4.12 5.32
C SER A 113 15.03 4.93 6.59
N ARG A 114 15.62 6.13 6.71
CA ARG A 114 15.44 7.01 7.87
C ARG A 114 13.97 7.38 8.10
N ARG A 115 13.22 7.67 7.04
CA ARG A 115 11.78 7.97 7.14
C ARG A 115 10.98 6.79 7.69
N LEU A 116 11.22 5.60 7.17
CA LEU A 116 10.54 4.39 7.62
C LEU A 116 10.90 4.06 9.08
N HIS A 117 12.18 4.18 9.45
CA HIS A 117 12.61 4.04 10.85
C HIS A 117 11.94 5.09 11.75
N GLY A 118 11.91 6.36 11.35
CA GLY A 118 11.26 7.41 12.14
C GLY A 118 9.75 7.20 12.31
N ALA A 119 9.07 6.54 11.35
CA ALA A 119 7.68 6.14 11.51
C ALA A 119 7.52 4.99 12.52
N VAL A 120 8.42 4.01 12.48
CA VAL A 120 8.48 2.88 13.43
C VAL A 120 8.75 3.38 14.85
N GLU A 121 9.80 4.17 15.04
CA GLU A 121 10.20 4.74 16.34
C GLU A 121 9.08 5.58 16.95
N ALA A 122 8.38 6.39 16.13
CA ALA A 122 7.26 7.21 16.61
C ALA A 122 6.11 6.38 17.18
N VAL A 123 5.91 5.15 16.69
CA VAL A 123 4.86 4.26 17.15
C VAL A 123 5.29 3.51 18.40
N GLU A 124 6.53 3.05 18.43
CA GLU A 124 7.10 2.41 19.62
C GLU A 124 7.11 3.36 20.81
N ASP A 125 7.52 4.62 20.59
CA ASP A 125 7.49 5.67 21.61
C ASP A 125 6.06 5.96 22.08
N LEU A 126 5.11 6.10 21.16
CA LEU A 126 3.69 6.28 21.52
C LEU A 126 3.15 5.08 22.30
N ALA A 127 3.49 3.86 21.89
CA ALA A 127 3.04 2.63 22.55
C ALA A 127 3.58 2.52 23.98
N ALA A 128 4.85 2.86 24.17
CA ALA A 128 5.49 2.88 25.49
C ALA A 128 4.81 3.89 26.42
N ARG A 129 4.58 5.12 25.95
CA ARG A 129 3.91 6.16 26.75
C ARG A 129 2.44 5.84 27.04
N LEU A 130 1.70 5.32 26.07
CA LEU A 130 0.33 4.85 26.28
C LEU A 130 0.27 3.72 27.32
N LYS A 131 1.23 2.79 27.29
CA LYS A 131 1.34 1.72 28.28
C LYS A 131 1.61 2.25 29.69
N GLU A 132 2.49 3.24 29.85
CA GLU A 132 2.75 3.91 31.13
C GLU A 132 1.49 4.57 31.71
N ASP A 133 0.64 5.12 30.84
CA ASP A 133 -0.65 5.71 31.18
C ASP A 133 -1.79 4.70 31.41
N GLY A 134 -1.52 3.40 31.29
CA GLY A 134 -2.49 2.33 31.51
C GLY A 134 -3.26 1.86 30.27
N TYR A 135 -2.79 2.20 29.06
CA TYR A 135 -3.36 1.81 27.76
C TYR A 135 -2.38 0.91 26.96
N PRO A 136 -2.16 -0.34 27.38
CA PRO A 136 -1.14 -1.23 26.82
C PRO A 136 -1.51 -1.84 25.45
N GLU A 137 -2.69 -1.55 24.90
CA GLU A 137 -3.22 -2.19 23.69
C GLU A 137 -2.28 -2.03 22.49
N LEU A 138 -1.75 -0.82 22.26
CA LEU A 138 -0.86 -0.56 21.14
C LEU A 138 0.44 -1.37 21.29
N GLN A 139 1.05 -1.39 22.48
CA GLN A 139 2.26 -2.18 22.73
C GLN A 139 2.00 -3.68 22.52
N ARG A 140 0.87 -4.22 22.99
CA ARG A 140 0.53 -5.63 22.76
C ARG A 140 0.40 -5.96 21.28
N ASN A 141 -0.16 -5.04 20.49
CA ASN A 141 -0.27 -5.22 19.04
C ASN A 141 1.11 -5.19 18.37
N LEU A 142 2.02 -4.32 18.84
CA LEU A 142 3.42 -4.29 18.38
C LEU A 142 4.16 -5.58 18.72
N ASP A 143 4.08 -6.02 19.98
CA ASP A 143 4.74 -7.24 20.46
C ASP A 143 4.25 -8.48 19.69
N PHE A 144 2.94 -8.58 19.49
CA PHE A 144 2.35 -9.64 18.68
C PHE A 144 2.85 -9.55 17.23
N GLY A 145 3.10 -8.35 16.73
CA GLY A 145 3.54 -8.16 15.36
C GLY A 145 4.97 -8.50 15.05
N SER A 146 5.85 -8.26 16.01
CA SER A 146 7.19 -8.80 15.96
C SER A 146 7.17 -10.33 15.84
N LEU A 147 6.27 -11.03 16.55
CA LEU A 147 6.12 -12.49 16.44
C LEU A 147 5.55 -12.93 15.08
N ALA A 148 4.56 -12.22 14.54
CA ALA A 148 3.99 -12.53 13.22
C ALA A 148 5.01 -12.34 12.08
N THR A 149 5.94 -11.42 12.26
CA THR A 149 7.06 -11.19 11.34
C THR A 149 7.97 -12.39 11.25
N GLU A 150 8.37 -12.92 12.39
CA GLU A 150 9.20 -14.12 12.47
C GLU A 150 8.50 -15.27 11.75
N PHE A 151 7.18 -15.39 11.91
CA PHE A 151 6.38 -16.38 11.19
C PHE A 151 6.37 -16.17 9.67
N LEU A 152 6.20 -14.93 9.18
CA LEU A 152 6.27 -14.64 7.74
C LEU A 152 7.68 -14.86 7.20
N ALA A 153 8.71 -14.48 7.95
CA ALA A 153 10.11 -14.73 7.59
C ALA A 153 10.41 -16.24 7.51
N ASP A 154 9.87 -17.05 8.43
CA ASP A 154 9.99 -18.51 8.40
C ASP A 154 9.29 -19.13 7.17
N LEU A 155 8.21 -18.51 6.67
CA LEU A 155 7.57 -18.89 5.41
C LEU A 155 8.42 -18.51 4.19
N GLU A 156 9.14 -17.38 4.24
CA GLU A 156 10.03 -16.93 3.16
C GLU A 156 11.28 -17.84 2.99
N ILE A 157 11.75 -18.52 4.04
CA ILE A 157 12.97 -19.35 4.01
C ILE A 157 12.85 -20.58 3.09
N ASN A 158 11.62 -20.99 2.73
CA ASN A 158 11.43 -22.19 1.90
C ASN A 158 11.44 -21.94 0.38
N ASP A 159 11.49 -20.68 -0.08
CA ASP A 159 11.42 -20.33 -1.51
C ASP A 159 12.77 -19.87 -2.13
N ASP A 160 13.89 -19.99 -1.40
CA ASP A 160 15.24 -19.84 -1.98
C ASP A 160 15.67 -21.07 -2.84
N VAL A 161 14.71 -21.90 -3.26
CA VAL A 161 14.95 -23.00 -4.21
C VAL A 161 15.07 -22.41 -5.62
N ASP A 162 16.29 -22.38 -6.14
CA ASP A 162 16.68 -22.11 -7.54
C ASP A 162 16.72 -20.64 -8.03
N ALA A 163 17.37 -19.78 -7.26
CA ALA A 163 17.99 -18.56 -7.82
C ALA A 163 19.52 -18.75 -7.96
N ASP A 164 19.95 -19.44 -9.03
CA ASP A 164 21.31 -19.31 -9.58
C ASP A 164 21.49 -17.87 -10.10
N SER A 165 21.83 -16.95 -9.20
CA SER A 165 22.04 -15.54 -9.50
C SER A 165 23.53 -15.28 -9.73
N SER A 166 24.04 -15.74 -10.88
CA SER A 166 25.33 -15.34 -11.43
C SER A 166 25.17 -14.29 -12.55
N GLN A 167 24.30 -13.29 -12.33
CA GLN A 167 24.24 -12.10 -13.16
C GLN A 167 24.68 -10.88 -12.34
N PRO A 168 25.69 -10.11 -12.79
CA PRO A 168 26.09 -8.89 -12.11
C PRO A 168 24.96 -7.89 -12.22
N ALA A 169 24.48 -7.40 -11.07
CA ALA A 169 23.57 -6.28 -11.00
C ALA A 169 24.12 -5.12 -11.87
N PRO A 170 23.27 -4.42 -12.64
CA PRO A 170 23.70 -3.22 -13.32
C PRO A 170 24.31 -2.30 -12.27
N LYS A 171 25.57 -1.88 -12.50
CA LYS A 171 26.23 -0.87 -11.70
C LYS A 171 25.38 0.39 -11.81
N ASN A 172 24.49 0.59 -10.84
CA ASN A 172 23.84 1.86 -10.62
C ASN A 172 24.99 2.86 -10.44
N ASN A 173 25.15 3.72 -11.44
CA ASN A 173 25.95 4.92 -11.30
C ASN A 173 25.60 5.54 -9.95
N GLU A 174 26.63 5.89 -9.18
CA GLU A 174 26.58 6.79 -8.05
C GLU A 174 26.01 8.13 -8.51
N LEU A 175 24.70 8.16 -8.79
CA LEU A 175 23.94 9.37 -8.64
C LEU A 175 23.87 9.52 -7.12
N GLU A 176 24.90 10.15 -6.55
CA GLU A 176 24.77 10.88 -5.29
C GLU A 176 23.60 11.85 -5.50
N SER A 177 22.43 11.32 -5.18
CA SER A 177 21.18 12.00 -4.97
C SER A 177 21.47 13.04 -3.90
N SER A 178 21.89 14.22 -4.34
CA SER A 178 22.11 15.43 -3.56
C SER A 178 20.76 16.00 -3.09
N PHE A 179 19.93 15.13 -2.53
CA PHE A 179 18.70 15.46 -1.81
C PHE A 179 19.05 15.70 -0.33
N GLU A 180 20.07 16.54 -0.07
CA GLU A 180 20.36 17.10 1.25
C GLU A 180 19.47 18.32 1.58
N ASP A 181 18.26 18.41 1.01
CA ASP A 181 17.25 19.31 1.55
C ASP A 181 16.52 18.62 2.70
N GLU A 182 17.20 18.53 3.86
CA GLU A 182 16.58 18.32 5.17
C GLU A 182 15.71 19.53 5.63
N ARG A 183 15.42 20.46 4.72
CA ARG A 183 14.55 21.61 4.92
C ARG A 183 13.44 21.59 3.88
N GLY A 184 12.38 20.80 4.10
CA GLY A 184 11.19 20.92 3.26
C GLY A 184 10.21 19.74 3.19
N ASP A 185 10.34 18.67 3.97
CA ASP A 185 9.24 17.68 4.05
C ASP A 185 7.95 18.33 4.63
N ASP A 186 8.06 19.50 5.29
CA ASP A 186 6.94 20.33 5.75
C ASP A 186 6.21 21.06 4.60
N ASP A 187 6.86 21.33 3.46
CA ASP A 187 6.22 22.04 2.34
C ASP A 187 5.34 21.13 1.49
N TYR A 188 5.58 19.82 1.51
CA TYR A 188 4.61 18.84 0.99
C TYR A 188 3.38 18.74 1.91
N GLU A 189 3.49 19.07 3.21
CA GLU A 189 2.34 19.16 4.12
C GLU A 189 1.49 20.42 3.85
N SER A 190 2.10 21.51 3.39
CA SER A 190 1.45 22.81 3.15
C SER A 190 0.53 22.82 1.92
N ALA A 191 0.84 22.06 0.87
CA ALA A 191 0.18 22.22 -0.42
C ALA A 191 -1.16 21.46 -0.61
N GLY A 192 -1.63 20.64 0.34
CA GLY A 192 -2.96 20.05 0.13
C GLY A 192 -3.44 18.91 1.00
N GLU A 193 -2.61 18.27 1.84
CA GLU A 193 -3.05 17.23 2.77
C GLU A 193 -3.73 17.82 4.03
N ARG A 194 -4.58 18.83 3.83
CA ARG A 194 -5.60 19.13 4.82
C ARG A 194 -6.58 17.98 4.68
N TRP A 195 -6.47 17.01 5.59
CA TRP A 195 -7.48 15.97 5.76
C TRP A 195 -8.81 16.65 5.63
N SER A 196 -9.66 16.15 4.73
CA SER A 196 -11.03 16.54 4.84
C SER A 196 -11.43 16.14 6.26
N GLU A 197 -12.14 17.00 6.99
CA GLU A 197 -12.71 16.62 8.29
C GLU A 197 -13.64 15.38 8.18
N GLN A 198 -13.84 14.85 6.96
CA GLN A 198 -14.58 13.64 6.63
C GLN A 198 -13.74 12.35 6.66
N ASP A 199 -12.41 12.41 6.51
CA ASP A 199 -11.55 11.23 6.74
C ASP A 199 -11.44 10.85 8.24
N ASP A 200 -12.01 11.70 9.11
CA ASP A 200 -12.19 11.49 10.56
C ASP A 200 -13.34 10.49 10.88
N GLU A 201 -14.16 10.12 9.89
CA GLU A 201 -15.35 9.28 10.10
C GLU A 201 -15.02 7.79 10.27
N LEU A 202 -13.83 7.36 9.85
CA LEU A 202 -13.20 6.13 10.34
C LEU A 202 -12.30 6.46 11.51
N THR A 203 -12.87 7.04 12.58
CA THR A 203 -12.21 7.03 13.89
C THR A 203 -11.88 5.57 14.17
N PRO A 204 -10.59 5.18 14.13
CA PRO A 204 -10.24 3.80 14.34
C PRO A 204 -10.86 3.31 15.64
N PRO A 205 -11.37 2.08 15.70
CA PRO A 205 -11.93 1.53 16.94
C PRO A 205 -11.02 1.73 18.16
N ALA A 206 -9.70 1.74 17.94
CA ALA A 206 -8.68 2.06 18.94
C ALA A 206 -8.76 3.50 19.51
N LEU A 207 -9.10 4.50 18.70
CA LEU A 207 -9.24 5.90 19.14
C LEU A 207 -10.44 6.08 20.09
N LEU A 208 -11.49 5.25 19.97
CA LEU A 208 -12.65 5.28 20.87
C LEU A 208 -12.31 4.79 22.28
N SER A 209 -11.29 3.95 22.43
CA SER A 209 -10.82 3.46 23.73
C SER A 209 -9.76 4.34 24.40
N LEU A 210 -9.17 5.30 23.67
CA LEU A 210 -8.11 6.18 24.18
C LEU A 210 -8.69 7.46 24.80
N PRO A 211 -8.07 7.99 25.88
CA PRO A 211 -8.41 9.31 26.41
C PRO A 211 -8.22 10.39 25.35
N LEU A 212 -9.07 11.42 25.37
CA LEU A 212 -9.00 12.56 24.45
C LEU A 212 -7.61 13.21 24.38
N ALA A 213 -6.86 13.21 25.49
CA ALA A 213 -5.50 13.75 25.56
C ALA A 213 -4.51 13.05 24.61
N TRP A 214 -4.78 11.80 24.22
CA TRP A 214 -3.92 11.00 23.34
C TRP A 214 -4.35 11.06 21.86
N HIS A 215 -5.51 11.65 21.54
CA HIS A 215 -6.11 11.56 20.20
C HIS A 215 -5.24 12.21 19.13
N ASP A 216 -4.77 13.44 19.36
CA ASP A 216 -3.99 14.19 18.37
C ASP A 216 -2.65 13.52 18.08
N GLU A 217 -1.98 13.05 19.14
CA GLU A 217 -0.70 12.37 19.00
C GLU A 217 -0.85 11.03 18.29
N TYR A 218 -1.88 10.26 18.64
CA TYR A 218 -2.21 9.02 17.97
C TYR A 218 -2.48 9.24 16.48
N LYS A 219 -3.30 10.23 16.13
CA LYS A 219 -3.58 10.60 14.72
C LYS A 219 -2.30 10.98 13.98
N LYS A 220 -1.41 11.77 14.60
CA LYS A 220 -0.13 12.19 14.02
C LYS A 220 0.78 10.99 13.72
N VAL A 221 0.89 10.07 14.67
CA VAL A 221 1.72 8.85 14.52
C VAL A 221 1.12 7.93 13.46
N LEU A 222 -0.20 7.71 13.47
CA LEU A 222 -0.88 6.91 12.45
C LEU A 222 -0.68 7.46 11.04
N LYS A 223 -0.71 8.79 10.87
CA LYS A 223 -0.42 9.43 9.59
C LYS A 223 0.99 9.11 9.08
N ARG A 224 1.99 9.09 9.97
CA ARG A 224 3.38 8.76 9.61
C ARG A 224 3.50 7.31 9.14
N ILE A 225 2.85 6.38 9.85
CA ILE A 225 2.80 4.97 9.45
C ILE A 225 2.14 4.82 8.08
N ARG A 226 0.94 5.39 7.88
CA ARG A 226 0.21 5.25 6.62
C ARG A 226 1.04 5.75 5.44
N ARG A 227 1.68 6.92 5.59
CA ARG A 227 2.63 7.42 4.59
C ARG A 227 3.76 6.44 4.32
N ALA A 228 4.37 5.87 5.37
CA ALA A 228 5.42 4.87 5.26
C ALA A 228 4.94 3.57 4.56
N ASN A 229 3.71 3.12 4.82
CA ASN A 229 3.12 1.95 4.16
C ASN A 229 2.79 2.24 2.68
N ASN A 230 2.23 3.41 2.40
CA ASN A 230 1.93 3.87 1.05
C ASN A 230 3.19 3.99 0.20
N ASP A 231 4.27 4.51 0.79
CA ASP A 231 5.61 4.59 0.22
C ASP A 231 6.16 3.20 -0.20
N LEU A 232 5.63 2.10 0.36
CA LEU A 232 5.98 0.72 0.02
C LEU A 232 4.97 0.02 -0.91
N SER A 233 4.00 0.76 -1.46
CA SER A 233 2.99 0.19 -2.36
C SER A 233 3.60 -0.50 -3.56
N LEU A 234 3.17 -1.73 -3.83
CA LEU A 234 3.53 -2.48 -5.02
C LEU A 234 3.09 -1.74 -6.28
N VAL A 235 4.05 -1.45 -7.16
CA VAL A 235 3.79 -0.92 -8.50
C VAL A 235 4.02 -2.04 -9.50
N LEU A 236 2.99 -2.38 -10.26
CA LEU A 236 3.04 -3.41 -11.29
C LEU A 236 2.79 -2.81 -12.66
N ALA A 237 3.60 -3.18 -13.64
CA ALA A 237 3.42 -2.77 -15.03
C ALA A 237 3.40 -4.00 -15.94
N SER A 238 2.41 -4.08 -16.81
CA SER A 238 2.38 -5.12 -17.82
C SER A 238 3.48 -4.88 -18.86
N GLU A 239 4.18 -5.95 -19.26
CA GLU A 239 5.24 -5.89 -20.28
C GLU A 239 4.71 -5.40 -21.62
N THR A 240 3.44 -5.71 -21.94
CA THR A 240 2.82 -5.36 -23.23
C THR A 240 2.31 -3.92 -23.27
N GLY A 241 2.37 -3.18 -22.15
CA GLY A 241 1.75 -1.86 -22.04
C GLY A 241 0.22 -1.92 -21.92
N GLY A 242 -0.34 -3.06 -21.47
CA GLY A 242 -1.76 -3.19 -21.21
C GLY A 242 -2.21 -2.32 -20.04
N ILE A 243 -1.61 -2.53 -18.88
CA ILE A 243 -1.98 -1.85 -17.64
C ILE A 243 -0.76 -1.51 -16.76
N VAL A 244 -0.85 -0.42 -16.01
CA VAL A 244 0.01 -0.12 -14.87
C VAL A 244 -0.84 0.17 -13.62
N CYS A 245 -0.46 -0.43 -12.50
CA CYS A 245 -1.10 -0.24 -11.20
C CYS A 245 -0.09 0.39 -10.24
N PHE A 246 -0.43 1.54 -9.66
CA PHE A 246 0.45 2.28 -8.76
C PHE A 246 0.18 2.05 -7.26
N GLY A 247 -0.95 1.44 -6.90
CA GLY A 247 -1.40 1.42 -5.51
C GLY A 247 -1.51 2.84 -4.93
N ASP A 248 -1.01 3.02 -3.72
CA ASP A 248 -1.03 4.32 -3.03
C ASP A 248 0.33 5.00 -2.97
N ILE A 249 1.28 4.56 -3.81
CA ILE A 249 2.61 5.13 -3.84
C ILE A 249 2.57 6.65 -4.05
N GLY A 250 3.35 7.38 -3.25
CA GLY A 250 3.36 8.84 -3.25
C GLY A 250 4.77 9.43 -3.18
N GLY A 251 4.83 10.76 -3.20
CA GLY A 251 6.03 11.51 -2.81
C GLY A 251 7.32 11.09 -3.53
N PRO A 252 8.44 10.94 -2.80
CA PRO A 252 9.71 10.47 -3.34
C PRO A 252 9.66 9.04 -3.92
N ALA A 253 8.96 8.10 -3.28
CA ALA A 253 8.86 6.71 -3.76
C ALA A 253 8.26 6.63 -5.16
N LEU A 254 7.17 7.37 -5.40
CA LEU A 254 6.56 7.45 -6.73
C LEU A 254 7.55 8.03 -7.75
N ARG A 255 8.30 9.07 -7.40
CA ARG A 255 9.29 9.67 -8.32
C ARG A 255 10.39 8.68 -8.69
N GLU A 256 10.84 7.86 -7.76
CA GLU A 256 11.83 6.80 -8.03
C GLU A 256 11.23 5.71 -8.95
N ALA A 257 10.03 5.22 -8.65
CA ALA A 257 9.33 4.24 -9.48
C ALA A 257 9.12 4.73 -10.92
N LEU A 258 8.88 6.04 -11.11
CA LEU A 258 8.68 6.65 -12.43
C LEU A 258 9.93 6.65 -13.32
N ILE A 259 11.14 6.49 -12.77
CA ILE A 259 12.37 6.39 -13.57
C ILE A 259 12.28 5.18 -14.51
N SER A 260 11.82 4.04 -14.01
CA SER A 260 11.64 2.80 -14.77
C SER A 260 10.43 2.81 -15.72
N LEU A 261 9.51 3.75 -15.52
CA LEU A 261 8.29 3.91 -16.33
C LEU A 261 8.39 5.03 -17.35
N LYS A 262 9.54 5.72 -17.39
CA LYS A 262 9.76 6.86 -18.28
C LYS A 262 9.50 6.47 -19.73
N ASP A 263 8.79 7.34 -20.44
CA ASP A 263 8.45 7.20 -21.86
C ASP A 263 7.57 5.98 -22.22
N ARG A 264 7.08 5.21 -21.24
CA ARG A 264 6.12 4.11 -21.48
C ARG A 264 4.71 4.64 -21.77
N HIS A 265 3.96 3.83 -22.52
CA HIS A 265 2.54 4.05 -22.78
C HIS A 265 1.73 2.84 -22.30
N PHE A 266 0.60 3.09 -21.64
CA PHE A 266 -0.30 2.04 -21.17
C PHE A 266 -1.72 2.18 -21.70
N GLY A 267 -2.40 1.07 -21.95
CA GLY A 267 -3.83 1.07 -22.23
C GLY A 267 -4.64 1.62 -21.05
N VAL A 268 -4.33 1.15 -19.84
CA VAL A 268 -4.97 1.56 -18.58
C VAL A 268 -3.90 1.92 -17.54
N MET A 269 -4.13 3.00 -16.80
CA MET A 269 -3.34 3.37 -15.62
C MET A 269 -4.28 3.49 -14.43
N LEU A 270 -4.05 2.70 -13.39
CA LEU A 270 -4.71 2.91 -12.10
C LEU A 270 -3.92 3.96 -11.33
N ALA A 271 -4.54 5.11 -11.09
CA ALA A 271 -3.88 6.30 -10.56
C ALA A 271 -3.30 6.05 -9.16
N PRO A 272 -2.11 6.60 -8.84
CA PRO A 272 -1.57 6.54 -7.49
C PRO A 272 -2.53 7.20 -6.50
N HIS A 273 -2.67 6.59 -5.32
CA HIS A 273 -3.43 7.12 -4.17
C HIS A 273 -4.85 7.55 -4.54
N HIS A 274 -5.57 6.66 -5.22
CA HIS A 274 -6.93 6.87 -5.73
C HIS A 274 -7.08 8.11 -6.64
N GLY A 275 -5.99 8.64 -7.20
CA GLY A 275 -5.97 9.89 -7.97
C GLY A 275 -6.26 11.14 -7.14
N THR A 276 -6.15 11.05 -5.81
CA THR A 276 -6.34 12.15 -4.86
C THR A 276 -5.06 12.91 -4.56
N HIS A 277 -3.97 12.63 -5.29
CA HIS A 277 -2.72 13.38 -5.26
C HIS A 277 -2.38 14.00 -6.63
N PRO A 278 -1.72 15.17 -6.64
CA PRO A 278 -1.14 15.72 -7.86
C PRO A 278 -0.17 14.75 -8.51
N PHE A 279 -0.23 14.65 -9.84
CA PHE A 279 0.72 13.83 -10.58
C PHE A 279 2.06 14.56 -10.72
N PRO A 280 3.18 13.93 -10.31
CA PRO A 280 4.50 14.49 -10.55
C PRO A 280 4.82 14.47 -12.06
N PRO A 281 5.78 15.29 -12.52
CA PRO A 281 6.35 15.12 -13.85
C PRO A 281 6.90 13.70 -14.04
N GLY A 282 6.79 13.17 -15.25
CA GLY A 282 7.32 11.83 -15.58
C GLY A 282 6.32 10.68 -15.45
N MET A 283 5.06 10.95 -15.11
CA MET A 283 4.00 9.93 -15.22
C MET A 283 3.97 9.33 -16.64
N PRO A 284 3.84 7.99 -16.78
CA PRO A 284 3.70 7.38 -18.09
C PRO A 284 2.40 7.85 -18.76
N SER A 285 2.40 7.86 -20.09
CA SER A 285 1.18 8.15 -20.84
C SER A 285 0.21 6.98 -20.76
N SER A 286 -1.08 7.26 -20.83
CA SER A 286 -2.09 6.20 -20.90
C SER A 286 -3.31 6.60 -21.73
N ARG A 287 -3.96 5.61 -22.34
CA ARG A 287 -5.26 5.82 -23.02
C ARG A 287 -6.36 6.11 -22.00
N TRP A 288 -6.37 5.36 -20.90
CA TRP A 288 -7.31 5.54 -19.80
C TRP A 288 -6.53 5.69 -18.49
N CYS A 289 -6.88 6.70 -17.69
CA CYS A 289 -6.47 6.78 -16.29
C CYS A 289 -7.70 6.58 -15.41
N ILE A 290 -7.61 5.72 -14.39
CA ILE A 290 -8.72 5.40 -13.48
C ILE A 290 -8.30 5.76 -12.06
N ALA A 291 -9.05 6.65 -11.42
CA ALA A 291 -8.93 7.01 -10.02
C ALA A 291 -9.92 6.14 -9.22
N GLN A 292 -9.40 5.17 -8.48
CA GLN A 292 -10.18 4.18 -7.72
C GLN A 292 -10.70 4.77 -6.40
N GLY A 293 -11.44 5.88 -6.45
CA GLY A 293 -11.95 6.58 -5.28
C GLY A 293 -13.37 6.18 -4.92
N GLY A 294 -13.63 6.01 -3.61
CA GLY A 294 -14.97 5.96 -3.02
C GLY A 294 -15.57 7.36 -2.79
N PRO A 295 -16.76 7.45 -2.15
CA PRO A 295 -17.41 8.72 -1.81
C PRO A 295 -16.49 9.68 -1.06
N ASP A 296 -15.69 9.16 -0.14
CA ASP A 296 -14.82 9.94 0.76
C ASP A 296 -13.69 10.64 -0.02
N HIS A 297 -13.23 10.03 -1.11
CA HIS A 297 -12.19 10.58 -1.99
C HIS A 297 -12.73 11.54 -3.07
N GLY A 298 -14.05 11.58 -3.27
CA GLY A 298 -14.70 12.39 -4.30
C GLY A 298 -14.38 13.89 -4.20
N PRO A 299 -14.53 14.53 -3.03
CA PRO A 299 -14.26 15.96 -2.85
C PRO A 299 -12.79 16.34 -3.13
N GLN A 300 -11.84 15.56 -2.59
CA GLN A 300 -10.41 15.80 -2.78
C GLN A 300 -10.00 15.62 -4.24
N TRP A 301 -10.50 14.57 -4.90
CA TRP A 301 -10.29 14.36 -6.33
C TRP A 301 -10.78 15.57 -7.15
N LYS A 302 -12.00 16.07 -6.88
CA LYS A 302 -12.53 17.26 -7.56
C LYS A 302 -11.64 18.47 -7.38
N LYS A 303 -11.18 18.73 -6.15
CA LYS A 303 -10.31 19.87 -5.83
C LYS A 303 -9.03 19.84 -6.67
N ILE A 304 -8.38 18.68 -6.77
CA ILE A 304 -7.10 18.53 -7.48
C ILE A 304 -7.28 18.60 -8.99
N HIS A 305 -8.25 17.87 -9.53
CA HIS A 305 -8.46 17.81 -10.98
C HIS A 305 -9.10 19.10 -11.54
N SER A 306 -9.81 19.87 -10.72
CA SER A 306 -10.29 21.21 -11.09
C SER A 306 -9.16 22.26 -11.08
N ALA A 307 -8.15 22.08 -10.23
CA ALA A 307 -6.99 22.96 -10.15
C ALA A 307 -5.93 22.67 -11.23
N GLN A 308 -5.99 21.53 -11.91
CA GLN A 308 -5.05 21.11 -12.95
C GLN A 308 -5.71 20.81 -14.31
N PRO A 309 -6.47 21.75 -14.92
CA PRO A 309 -7.25 21.48 -16.13
C PRO A 309 -6.41 21.13 -17.38
N HIS A 310 -5.09 21.31 -17.33
CA HIS A 310 -4.19 21.26 -18.50
C HIS A 310 -3.12 20.16 -18.49
N LYS A 311 -3.15 19.21 -17.55
CA LYS A 311 -2.22 18.06 -17.59
C LYS A 311 -2.88 16.85 -18.25
N SER A 312 -2.11 16.19 -19.13
CA SER A 312 -2.45 15.12 -20.08
C SER A 312 -3.11 13.85 -19.52
N HIS A 313 -3.46 13.81 -18.24
CA HIS A 313 -3.99 12.63 -17.55
C HIS A 313 -5.29 12.99 -16.85
N ARG A 314 -6.37 13.16 -17.62
CA ARG A 314 -7.72 13.21 -17.05
C ARG A 314 -8.06 11.81 -16.58
N CYS A 315 -7.95 11.58 -15.27
CA CYS A 315 -8.37 10.33 -14.68
C CYS A 315 -9.89 10.30 -14.52
N TRP A 316 -10.48 9.12 -14.63
CA TRP A 316 -11.89 8.89 -14.38
C TRP A 316 -12.05 8.36 -12.97
N ASN A 317 -12.80 9.09 -12.13
CA ASN A 317 -13.04 8.66 -10.76
C ASN A 317 -14.28 7.77 -10.68
N THR A 318 -14.10 6.56 -10.14
CA THR A 318 -15.12 5.51 -10.04
C THR A 318 -16.36 5.93 -9.26
N HIS A 319 -16.24 6.84 -8.28
CA HIS A 319 -17.38 7.33 -7.50
C HIS A 319 -18.40 8.09 -8.37
N TYR A 320 -17.95 8.96 -9.28
CA TYR A 320 -18.85 9.81 -10.07
C TYR A 320 -19.59 9.08 -11.18
N GLU A 321 -19.09 7.94 -11.63
CA GLU A 321 -19.76 7.11 -12.63
C GLU A 321 -20.97 6.37 -12.04
N LEU A 322 -20.87 5.95 -10.77
CA LEU A 322 -21.98 5.39 -10.01
C LEU A 322 -23.09 6.43 -9.75
N GLU A 323 -22.75 7.70 -9.60
CA GLU A 323 -23.76 8.77 -9.51
C GLU A 323 -24.45 9.04 -10.85
N PHE A 324 -23.70 8.97 -11.96
CA PHE A 324 -24.23 9.23 -13.30
C PHE A 324 -25.19 8.14 -13.78
N THR A 325 -24.90 6.88 -13.44
CA THR A 325 -25.76 5.74 -13.75
C THR A 325 -27.06 5.74 -12.94
N LYS A 326 -27.02 6.16 -11.67
CA LYS A 326 -28.21 6.32 -10.82
C LYS A 326 -29.17 7.43 -11.29
N ARG A 327 -28.69 8.41 -12.06
CA ARG A 327 -29.49 9.53 -12.57
C ARG A 327 -30.12 9.27 -13.94
N ARG A 328 -29.86 8.14 -14.59
CA ARG A 328 -30.62 7.74 -15.77
C ARG A 328 -31.90 7.04 -15.32
N PRO A 329 -33.10 7.58 -15.62
CA PRO A 329 -34.31 6.78 -15.49
C PRO A 329 -34.13 5.52 -16.34
N ALA A 330 -34.55 4.37 -15.82
CA ALA A 330 -34.64 3.15 -16.62
C ALA A 330 -35.45 3.49 -17.89
N LEU A 331 -34.79 3.39 -19.04
CA LEU A 331 -35.41 3.57 -20.36
C LEU A 331 -36.26 2.37 -20.71
#